data_AF-A0AAD1W9L5-F1
#
_entry.id   AF-A0AAD1W9L5-F1
#
_cell.length_a   1.000
_cell.length_b   1.000
_cell.length_c   1.000
_cell.angle_alpha   90.00
_cell.angle_beta   90.00
_cell.angle_gamma   90.00
#
_symmetry.space_group_name_H-M   'P 1'
#
loop_
_entity.id
_entity.type
_entity.pdbx_description
1 polymer ?
#
loop_
_entity_poly.entity_id
_entity_poly.type
_entity_poly.pdbx_seq_one_letter_code
_entity_poly.pdbx_strand_id
1 'polypeptide(L)'
;MFRTARELTRPSLSQEALNAHESGSESDIDEDTDRRQEPLTKADLHNMLKEATAEIKAHTAAELERHISGIKEDLEALNTRATQAEADITMLQSTTSQHGQDIYYLSDKLQYLEDSLEDLNNRSRRNNIRIRSLPEAVDADAILPTLRDLFHTILPDATEQECDIERAHRALRPLALNPTSPRDIIVRMQHFATKEKIMAATRASPPKYGASTLTFFQDLALSTLKKRRNLKPLTMALTKKGLKYRWGHPFKLQVRLGDQDHVLHHPAEMEDFATALGLHLLTGMQAADRYNTAHGGNHRAAQPPRNQAKKRPPPQAENTESTAT
;
A
#
# COMPACT_ATOMS: atom_id res chain seq x y z
N MET A 1 10.60 9.94 20.88
CA MET A 1 11.67 10.73 21.51
C MET A 1 12.83 10.83 20.52
N PHE A 2 12.86 11.84 19.65
CA PHE A 2 14.05 12.15 18.86
C PHE A 2 14.57 13.50 19.35
N ARG A 3 15.75 13.45 19.99
CA ARG A 3 16.46 14.62 20.49
C ARG A 3 17.51 15.03 19.45
N THR A 4 17.32 16.27 18.99
CA THR A 4 18.31 17.30 18.66
C THR A 4 19.39 17.00 17.62
N ALA A 5 19.22 17.64 16.46
CA ALA A 5 20.30 18.19 15.67
C ALA A 5 21.16 19.13 16.54
N ARG A 6 22.48 18.95 16.52
CA ARG A 6 23.43 19.84 17.16
C ARG A 6 24.08 20.67 16.06
N GLU A 7 23.77 21.96 16.06
CA GLU A 7 24.36 22.98 15.20
C GLU A 7 25.88 22.99 15.34
N LEU A 8 26.59 22.92 14.22
CA LEU A 8 28.03 23.17 14.14
C LEU A 8 28.22 24.68 13.92
N THR A 9 28.34 25.42 15.01
CA THR A 9 28.79 26.82 14.99
C THR A 9 30.29 26.85 14.73
N ARG A 10 30.70 27.40 13.57
CA ARG A 10 32.10 27.76 13.28
C ARG A 10 32.57 28.84 14.27
N PRO A 11 33.78 28.76 14.86
CA PRO A 11 34.33 29.91 15.58
C PRO A 11 34.85 30.94 14.57
N SER A 12 34.34 32.18 14.69
CA SER A 12 34.85 33.35 14.00
C SER A 12 36.17 33.79 14.64
N LEU A 13 37.28 33.68 13.91
CA LEU A 13 38.53 34.34 14.26
C LEU A 13 38.42 35.82 13.92
N SER A 14 37.97 36.62 14.87
CA SER A 14 38.18 38.07 14.85
C SER A 14 37.92 38.65 16.24
N GLN A 15 38.90 39.43 16.74
CA GLN A 15 38.80 40.43 17.83
C GLN A 15 39.41 40.14 19.22
N GLU A 16 40.41 39.27 19.38
CA GLU A 16 41.12 39.15 20.68
C GLU A 16 42.66 39.34 20.62
N ALA A 17 43.20 39.90 19.53
CA ALA A 17 44.65 40.13 19.38
C ALA A 17 45.06 41.62 19.31
N LEU A 18 44.27 42.55 19.89
CA LEU A 18 44.59 43.99 19.80
C LEU A 18 44.75 44.75 21.12
N ASN A 19 44.50 44.16 22.30
CA ASN A 19 44.64 44.89 23.57
C ASN A 19 45.56 44.17 24.55
N ALA A 20 46.88 44.23 24.31
CA ALA A 20 47.88 43.92 25.32
C ALA A 20 49.22 44.59 24.98
N HIS A 21 49.32 45.91 25.15
CA HIS A 21 50.53 46.59 25.65
C HIS A 21 50.31 48.10 25.69
N GLU A 22 49.88 48.62 26.84
CA GLU A 22 50.15 50.01 27.22
C GLU A 22 50.46 50.03 28.72
N SER A 23 51.74 49.86 29.03
CA SER A 23 52.34 50.17 30.32
C SER A 23 53.82 50.43 30.03
N GLY A 24 54.22 51.69 30.10
CA GLY A 24 55.57 52.14 29.76
C GLY A 24 55.75 53.60 30.12
N SER A 25 56.09 53.81 31.40
CA SER A 25 56.70 54.98 32.04
C SER A 25 57.24 56.11 31.13
N GLU A 26 56.70 57.30 31.38
CA GLU A 26 57.31 58.59 31.11
C GLU A 26 58.63 58.73 31.89
N SER A 27 59.74 58.98 31.20
CA SER A 27 60.97 59.48 31.81
C SER A 27 61.66 60.47 30.87
N ASP A 28 61.77 61.69 31.37
CA ASP A 28 62.71 62.79 31.11
C ASP A 28 63.61 62.71 29.87
N ILE A 29 63.40 63.71 29.00
CA ILE A 29 64.24 64.06 27.86
C ILE A 29 65.39 64.93 28.38
N ASP A 30 66.60 64.37 28.37
CA ASP A 30 67.85 65.12 28.48
C ASP A 30 68.61 65.07 27.15
N GLU A 31 69.40 66.12 26.96
CA GLU A 31 70.07 66.60 25.76
C GLU A 31 70.93 65.61 24.98
N ASP A 32 70.90 65.83 23.66
CA ASP A 32 72.04 65.80 22.74
C ASP A 32 72.79 64.46 22.54
N THR A 33 72.50 63.81 21.42
CA THR A 33 73.57 63.32 20.54
C THR A 33 73.02 63.08 19.14
N ASP A 34 73.45 63.92 18.19
CA ASP A 34 73.48 63.68 16.75
C ASP A 34 74.19 62.35 16.46
N ARG A 35 73.49 61.22 16.64
CA ARG A 35 73.91 59.92 16.11
C ARG A 35 73.62 59.94 14.62
N ARG A 36 74.58 60.46 13.85
CA ARG A 36 74.75 60.13 12.43
C ARG A 36 74.67 58.60 12.31
N GLN A 37 73.54 58.09 11.82
CA GLN A 37 73.47 56.71 11.35
C GLN A 37 74.49 56.61 10.21
N GLU A 38 75.49 55.74 10.34
CA GLU A 38 76.33 55.39 9.20
C GLU A 38 75.42 54.93 8.05
N PRO A 39 75.66 55.38 6.81
CA PRO A 39 74.82 54.99 5.69
C PRO A 39 74.89 53.47 5.57
N LEU A 40 73.75 52.78 5.69
CA LEU A 40 73.65 51.33 5.58
C LEU A 40 74.46 50.87 4.36
N THR A 41 75.48 50.03 4.61
CA THR A 41 76.30 49.57 3.49
C THR A 41 75.50 48.59 2.65
N LYS A 42 75.85 48.47 1.36
CA LYS A 42 75.22 47.47 0.48
C LYS A 42 75.33 46.03 1.04
N ALA A 43 76.35 45.75 1.85
CA ALA A 43 76.54 44.47 2.53
C ALA A 43 75.53 44.27 3.67
N ASP A 44 75.23 45.31 4.46
CA ASP A 44 74.24 45.25 5.55
C ASP A 44 72.83 45.00 5.01
N LEU A 45 72.45 45.72 3.94
CA LEU A 45 71.18 45.47 3.24
C LEU A 45 71.11 44.05 2.67
N HIS A 46 72.22 43.52 2.16
CA HIS A 46 72.26 42.17 1.63
C HIS A 46 72.15 41.10 2.72
N ASN A 47 72.77 41.32 3.88
CA ASN A 47 72.68 40.43 5.03
C ASN A 47 71.27 40.45 5.64
N MET A 48 70.67 41.62 5.83
CA MET A 48 69.27 41.74 6.30
C MET A 48 68.29 41.05 5.34
N LEU A 49 68.47 41.19 4.03
CA LEU A 49 67.64 40.49 3.05
C LEU A 49 67.84 38.97 3.10
N LYS A 50 69.08 38.52 3.31
CA LYS A 50 69.42 37.09 3.44
C LYS A 50 68.81 36.48 4.71
N GLU A 51 68.77 37.25 5.80
CA GLU A 51 68.21 36.85 7.08
C GLU A 51 66.68 36.82 7.03
N ALA A 52 66.05 37.88 6.53
CA ALA A 52 64.60 37.92 6.30
C ALA A 52 64.12 36.82 5.34
N THR A 53 64.88 36.52 4.28
CA THR A 53 64.54 35.41 3.37
C THR A 53 64.74 34.04 4.02
N ALA A 54 65.68 33.88 4.95
CA ALA A 54 65.85 32.65 5.72
C ALA A 54 64.71 32.46 6.72
N GLU A 55 64.29 33.52 7.42
CA GLU A 55 63.15 33.50 8.34
C GLU A 55 61.83 33.20 7.62
N ILE A 56 61.57 33.84 6.47
CA ILE A 56 60.37 33.56 5.66
C ILE A 56 60.38 32.09 5.21
N LYS A 57 61.53 31.55 4.77
CA LYS A 57 61.64 30.13 4.40
C LYS A 57 61.39 29.20 5.59
N ALA A 58 61.93 29.51 6.76
CA ALA A 58 61.73 28.71 7.96
C ALA A 58 60.27 28.73 8.43
N HIS A 59 59.65 29.92 8.49
CA HIS A 59 58.25 30.07 8.86
C HIS A 59 57.31 29.38 7.86
N THR A 60 57.56 29.55 6.55
CA THR A 60 56.75 28.87 5.52
C THR A 60 56.91 27.35 5.56
N ALA A 61 58.12 26.83 5.79
CA ALA A 61 58.34 25.40 5.97
C ALA A 61 57.59 24.85 7.20
N ALA A 62 57.65 25.54 8.34
CA ALA A 62 56.94 25.14 9.55
C ALA A 62 55.42 25.15 9.38
N GLU A 63 54.85 26.19 8.73
CA GLU A 63 53.41 26.26 8.48
C GLU A 63 52.95 25.18 7.49
N LEU A 64 53.77 24.88 6.47
CA LEU A 64 53.51 23.78 5.54
C LEU A 64 53.52 22.42 6.24
N GLU A 65 54.50 22.16 7.12
CA GLU A 65 54.56 20.92 7.89
C GLU A 65 53.34 20.76 8.81
N ARG A 66 52.90 21.86 9.44
CA ARG A 66 51.70 21.90 10.28
C ARG A 66 50.44 21.57 9.46
N HIS A 67 50.26 22.23 8.30
CA HIS A 67 49.14 21.94 7.41
C HIS A 67 49.17 20.52 6.85
N ILE A 68 50.33 20.01 6.44
CA ILE A 68 50.50 18.65 5.94
C ILE A 68 50.14 17.63 7.03
N SER A 69 50.55 17.88 8.28
CA SER A 69 50.22 16.99 9.40
C SER A 69 48.71 16.99 9.68
N GLY A 70 48.06 18.15 9.70
CA GLY A 70 46.61 18.24 9.84
C GLY A 70 45.85 17.54 8.71
N ILE A 71 46.29 17.69 7.46
CA ILE A 71 45.70 16.99 6.30
C ILE A 71 45.85 15.47 6.45
N LYS A 72 46.97 14.97 6.98
CA LYS A 72 47.17 13.53 7.21
C LYS A 72 46.19 12.99 8.26
N GLU A 73 46.02 13.70 9.37
CA GLU A 73 45.06 13.32 10.42
C GLU A 73 43.62 13.29 9.89
N ASP A 74 43.22 14.32 9.13
CA ASP A 74 41.90 14.37 8.48
C ASP A 74 41.73 13.24 7.47
N LEU A 75 42.78 12.90 6.72
CA LEU A 75 42.75 11.82 5.73
C LEU A 75 42.62 10.44 6.41
N GLU A 76 43.30 10.20 7.53
CA GLU A 76 43.13 8.97 8.33
C GLU A 76 41.73 8.88 8.93
N ALA A 77 41.21 9.99 9.47
CA ALA A 77 39.84 10.07 10.00
C ALA A 77 38.79 9.84 8.90
N LEU A 78 39.01 10.36 7.69
CA LEU A 78 38.15 10.10 6.54
C LEU A 78 38.25 8.65 6.08
N ASN A 79 39.44 8.06 6.05
CA ASN A 79 39.65 6.68 5.64
C ASN A 79 38.92 5.70 6.58
N THR A 80 39.04 5.90 7.90
CA THR A 80 38.33 5.09 8.88
C THR A 80 36.81 5.21 8.72
N ARG A 81 36.27 6.42 8.57
CA ARG A 81 34.84 6.63 8.30
C ARG A 81 34.39 6.00 6.98
N ALA A 82 35.21 6.05 5.94
CA ALA A 82 34.93 5.42 4.65
C ALA A 82 34.84 3.90 4.78
N THR A 83 35.81 3.25 5.44
CA THR A 83 35.77 1.80 5.68
C THR A 83 34.55 1.36 6.50
N GLN A 84 34.16 2.13 7.51
CA GLN A 84 32.95 1.85 8.28
C GLN A 84 31.69 1.98 7.42
N ALA A 85 31.59 3.04 6.62
CA ALA A 85 30.47 3.25 5.72
C ALA A 85 30.36 2.13 4.67
N GLU A 86 31.47 1.66 4.12
CA GLU A 86 31.51 0.52 3.19
C GLU A 86 31.04 -0.79 3.84
N ALA A 87 31.45 -1.04 5.09
CA ALA A 87 30.99 -2.18 5.87
C ALA A 87 29.48 -2.12 6.15
N ASP A 88 28.97 -0.94 6.56
CA ASP A 88 27.56 -0.71 6.80
C ASP A 88 26.73 -0.88 5.52
N ILE A 89 27.22 -0.37 4.38
CA ILE A 89 26.58 -0.54 3.07
C ILE A 89 26.49 -2.02 2.70
N THR A 90 27.58 -2.78 2.89
CA THR A 90 27.61 -4.21 2.58
C THR A 90 26.60 -4.99 3.45
N MET A 91 26.53 -4.66 4.75
CA MET A 91 25.55 -5.25 5.66
C MET A 91 24.11 -4.90 5.27
N LEU A 92 23.84 -3.65 4.90
CA LEU A 92 22.54 -3.21 4.43
C LEU A 92 22.13 -3.90 3.15
N GLN A 93 23.03 -4.03 2.16
CA GLN A 93 22.77 -4.75 0.92
C GLN A 93 22.40 -6.22 1.16
N SER A 94 23.14 -6.90 2.05
CA SER A 94 22.84 -8.27 2.45
C SER A 94 21.46 -8.38 3.10
N THR A 95 21.16 -7.51 4.06
CA THR A 95 19.88 -7.47 4.76
C THR A 95 18.71 -7.17 3.82
N THR A 96 18.88 -6.20 2.91
CA THR A 96 17.86 -5.87 1.90
C THR A 96 17.63 -7.03 0.94
N SER A 97 18.67 -7.75 0.53
CA SER A 97 18.53 -8.95 -0.29
C SER A 97 17.75 -10.03 0.43
N GLN A 98 18.04 -10.28 1.72
CA GLN A 98 17.31 -11.25 2.53
C GLN A 98 15.83 -10.86 2.67
N HIS A 99 15.54 -9.61 3.00
CA HIS A 99 14.17 -9.11 3.08
C HIS A 99 13.43 -9.26 1.73
N GLY A 100 14.11 -9.06 0.60
CA GLY A 100 13.53 -9.29 -0.72
C GLY A 100 13.09 -10.74 -0.93
N GLN A 101 13.92 -11.71 -0.51
CA GLN A 101 13.59 -13.12 -0.56
C GLN A 101 12.43 -13.48 0.37
N ASP A 102 12.43 -12.94 1.59
CA ASP A 102 11.37 -13.18 2.56
C ASP A 102 10.03 -12.61 2.09
N ILE A 103 10.02 -11.41 1.50
CA ILE A 103 8.81 -10.80 0.91
C ILE A 103 8.27 -11.70 -0.21
N TYR A 104 9.13 -12.16 -1.12
CA TYR A 104 8.70 -13.05 -2.21
C TYR A 104 8.08 -14.35 -1.66
N TYR A 105 8.74 -15.00 -0.70
CA TYR A 105 8.24 -16.21 -0.07
C TYR A 105 6.92 -15.99 0.67
N LEU A 106 6.79 -14.88 1.41
CA LEU A 106 5.56 -14.55 2.12
C LEU A 106 4.42 -14.21 1.16
N SER A 107 4.68 -13.49 0.06
CA SER A 107 3.69 -13.20 -0.98
C SER A 107 3.17 -14.48 -1.63
N ASP A 108 4.05 -15.42 -1.98
CA ASP A 108 3.66 -16.71 -2.55
C ASP A 108 2.81 -17.53 -1.57
N LYS A 109 3.23 -17.58 -0.30
CA LYS A 109 2.47 -18.27 0.76
C LYS A 109 1.11 -17.65 1.03
N LEU A 110 1.01 -16.31 1.00
CA LEU A 110 -0.27 -15.60 1.15
C LEU A 110 -1.20 -15.94 -0.01
N GLN A 111 -0.71 -15.92 -1.26
CA GLN A 111 -1.49 -16.29 -2.43
C GLN A 111 -2.01 -17.73 -2.33
N TYR A 112 -1.16 -18.68 -1.94
CA TYR A 112 -1.55 -20.08 -1.72
C TYR A 112 -2.66 -20.22 -0.66
N LEU A 113 -2.55 -19.48 0.45
CA LEU A 113 -3.56 -19.48 1.51
C LEU A 113 -4.88 -18.86 1.05
N GLU A 114 -4.83 -17.76 0.30
CA GLU A 114 -6.03 -17.13 -0.26
C GLU A 114 -6.78 -18.06 -1.22
N ASP A 115 -6.05 -18.74 -2.11
CA ASP A 115 -6.64 -19.69 -3.05
C ASP A 115 -7.18 -20.94 -2.32
N SER A 116 -6.49 -21.42 -1.29
CA SER A 116 -6.96 -22.52 -0.44
C SER A 116 -8.24 -22.16 0.33
N LEU A 117 -8.31 -20.95 0.88
CA LEU A 117 -9.50 -20.45 1.58
C LEU A 117 -10.67 -20.24 0.61
N GLU A 118 -10.41 -19.75 -0.60
CA GLU A 118 -11.44 -19.65 -1.64
C GLU A 118 -11.99 -21.03 -2.02
N ASP A 119 -11.13 -22.02 -2.25
CA ASP A 119 -11.55 -23.37 -2.59
C ASP A 119 -12.37 -24.02 -1.46
N LEU A 120 -11.92 -23.90 -0.20
CA LEU A 120 -12.64 -24.42 0.96
C LEU A 120 -14.04 -23.79 1.08
N ASN A 121 -14.13 -22.46 0.91
CA ASN A 121 -15.39 -21.74 0.94
C ASN A 121 -16.34 -22.21 -0.18
N ASN A 122 -15.84 -22.40 -1.39
CA ASN A 122 -16.67 -22.86 -2.52
C ASN A 122 -17.10 -24.32 -2.37
N ARG A 123 -16.22 -25.20 -1.87
CA ARG A 123 -16.58 -26.61 -1.57
C ARG A 123 -17.71 -26.68 -0.55
N SER A 124 -17.64 -25.87 0.51
CA SER A 124 -18.69 -25.77 1.53
C SER A 124 -20.04 -25.26 0.97
N ARG A 125 -19.99 -24.41 -0.06
CA ARG A 125 -21.17 -23.81 -0.72
C ARG A 125 -21.63 -24.57 -1.97
N ARG A 126 -20.97 -25.66 -2.36
CA ARG A 126 -21.21 -26.34 -3.64
C ARG A 126 -22.65 -26.86 -3.78
N ASN A 127 -23.24 -27.27 -2.66
CA ASN A 127 -24.62 -27.76 -2.61
C ASN A 127 -25.67 -26.66 -2.36
N ASN A 128 -25.22 -25.41 -2.28
CA ASN A 128 -26.10 -24.28 -2.04
C ASN A 128 -26.61 -23.68 -3.35
N ILE A 129 -27.87 -23.25 -3.33
CA ILE A 129 -28.55 -22.47 -4.35
C ILE A 129 -28.88 -21.11 -3.74
N ARG A 130 -28.66 -20.04 -4.50
CA ARG A 130 -29.08 -18.69 -4.16
C ARG A 130 -30.24 -18.25 -5.03
N ILE A 131 -31.38 -17.96 -4.42
CA ILE A 131 -32.62 -17.58 -5.09
C ILE A 131 -32.88 -16.10 -4.87
N ARG A 132 -33.18 -15.36 -5.95
CA ARG A 132 -33.51 -13.94 -5.90
C ARG A 132 -34.95 -13.71 -6.37
N SER A 133 -35.53 -12.61 -5.87
CA SER A 133 -36.87 -12.11 -6.20
C SER A 133 -38.03 -12.87 -5.56
N LEU A 134 -37.78 -13.71 -4.54
CA LEU A 134 -38.88 -14.25 -3.74
C LEU A 134 -39.42 -13.15 -2.81
N PRO A 135 -40.71 -12.78 -2.90
CA PRO A 135 -41.28 -11.68 -2.12
C PRO A 135 -41.00 -11.80 -0.62
N GLU A 136 -40.76 -10.67 0.05
CA GLU A 136 -40.44 -10.64 1.48
C GLU A 136 -41.62 -11.07 2.36
N ALA A 137 -42.86 -10.97 1.83
CA ALA A 137 -44.08 -11.44 2.49
C ALA A 137 -44.14 -12.95 2.76
N VAL A 138 -43.25 -13.74 2.14
CA VAL A 138 -43.06 -15.14 2.52
C VAL A 138 -42.26 -15.17 3.82
N ASP A 139 -42.95 -15.44 4.92
CA ASP A 139 -42.39 -15.54 6.26
C ASP A 139 -41.35 -16.66 6.37
N ALA A 140 -40.49 -16.57 7.39
CA ALA A 140 -39.40 -17.52 7.61
C ALA A 140 -39.90 -18.98 7.67
N ASP A 141 -41.01 -19.22 8.37
CA ASP A 141 -41.60 -20.56 8.53
C ASP A 141 -42.23 -21.09 7.23
N ALA A 142 -42.63 -20.19 6.33
CA ALA A 142 -43.22 -20.53 5.03
C ALA A 142 -42.17 -20.75 3.92
N ILE A 143 -40.90 -20.39 4.13
CA ILE A 143 -39.85 -20.53 3.11
C ILE A 143 -39.64 -21.99 2.73
N LEU A 144 -39.46 -22.89 3.70
CA LEU A 144 -39.22 -24.31 3.43
C LEU A 144 -40.36 -24.98 2.64
N PRO A 145 -41.63 -24.91 3.06
CA PRO A 145 -42.72 -25.51 2.29
C PRO A 145 -42.85 -24.87 0.90
N THR A 146 -42.74 -23.54 0.79
CA THR A 146 -42.78 -22.84 -0.52
C THR A 146 -41.70 -23.34 -1.48
N LEU A 147 -40.48 -23.54 -0.98
CA LEU A 147 -39.37 -24.03 -1.80
C LEU A 147 -39.53 -25.50 -2.20
N ARG A 148 -40.09 -26.34 -1.32
CA ARG A 148 -40.40 -27.73 -1.66
C ARG A 148 -41.42 -27.80 -2.79
N ASP A 149 -42.52 -27.06 -2.70
CA ASP A 149 -43.54 -27.03 -3.75
C ASP A 149 -42.97 -26.52 -5.08
N LEU A 150 -42.12 -25.48 -5.00
CA LEU A 150 -41.42 -24.92 -6.15
C LEU A 150 -40.48 -25.95 -6.80
N PHE A 151 -39.71 -26.71 -6.02
CA PHE A 151 -38.77 -27.71 -6.56
C PHE A 151 -39.48 -28.90 -7.18
N HIS A 152 -40.60 -29.36 -6.61
CA HIS A 152 -41.45 -30.38 -7.24
C HIS A 152 -42.08 -29.87 -8.54
N THR A 153 -42.44 -28.59 -8.61
CA THR A 153 -42.94 -27.99 -9.86
C THR A 153 -41.85 -27.96 -10.93
N ILE A 154 -40.59 -27.71 -10.55
CA ILE A 154 -39.44 -27.67 -11.47
C ILE A 154 -39.02 -29.08 -11.91
N LEU A 155 -39.08 -30.06 -11.00
CA LEU A 155 -38.71 -31.46 -11.22
C LEU A 155 -39.89 -32.37 -10.79
N PRO A 156 -40.95 -32.47 -11.61
CA PRO A 156 -42.14 -33.26 -11.26
C PRO A 156 -41.86 -34.76 -11.12
N ASP A 157 -40.85 -35.26 -11.81
CA ASP A 157 -40.44 -36.67 -11.78
C ASP A 157 -39.53 -37.01 -10.58
N ALA A 158 -39.09 -36.01 -9.80
CA ALA A 158 -38.24 -36.22 -8.64
C ALA A 158 -39.07 -36.64 -7.43
N THR A 159 -38.55 -37.59 -6.65
CA THR A 159 -39.19 -37.99 -5.38
C THR A 159 -39.04 -36.92 -4.30
N GLU A 160 -39.90 -36.93 -3.29
CA GLU A 160 -39.82 -35.99 -2.17
C GLU A 160 -38.44 -36.00 -1.49
N GLN A 161 -37.86 -37.19 -1.30
CA GLN A 161 -36.53 -37.38 -0.71
C GLN A 161 -35.40 -36.82 -1.59
N GLU A 162 -35.54 -36.88 -2.92
CA GLU A 162 -34.52 -36.32 -3.82
C GLU A 162 -34.48 -34.79 -3.74
N CYS A 163 -35.62 -34.15 -3.51
CA CYS A 163 -35.79 -32.70 -3.38
C CYS A 163 -35.57 -32.18 -1.94
N ASP A 164 -35.04 -33.01 -1.04
CA ASP A 164 -34.86 -32.63 0.35
C ASP A 164 -33.91 -31.43 0.55
N ILE A 165 -34.35 -30.54 1.42
CA ILE A 165 -33.66 -29.30 1.78
C ILE A 165 -33.10 -29.47 3.20
N GLU A 166 -31.79 -29.33 3.37
CA GLU A 166 -31.14 -29.36 4.69
C GLU A 166 -31.44 -28.06 5.45
N ARG A 167 -31.36 -26.91 4.76
CA ARG A 167 -31.61 -25.59 5.35
C ARG A 167 -32.00 -24.57 4.29
N ALA A 168 -32.96 -23.72 4.59
CA ALA A 168 -33.26 -22.53 3.80
C ALA A 168 -33.43 -21.32 4.71
N HIS A 169 -32.87 -20.17 4.31
CA HIS A 169 -32.99 -18.93 5.05
C HIS A 169 -32.75 -17.73 4.15
N ARG A 170 -33.29 -16.56 4.53
CA ARG A 170 -32.94 -15.29 3.87
C ARG A 170 -31.51 -14.91 4.21
N ALA A 171 -30.75 -14.53 3.20
CA ALA A 171 -29.43 -13.95 3.37
C ALA A 171 -29.54 -12.60 4.10
N LEU A 172 -28.49 -12.24 4.84
CA LEU A 172 -28.38 -10.89 5.39
C LEU A 172 -28.36 -9.87 4.25
N ARG A 173 -29.08 -8.75 4.45
CA ARG A 173 -29.12 -7.66 3.48
C ARG A 173 -27.76 -6.97 3.44
N PRO A 174 -27.08 -6.90 2.29
CA PRO A 174 -25.91 -6.05 2.14
C PRO A 174 -26.34 -4.58 2.29
N LEU A 175 -25.55 -3.77 3.00
CA LEU A 175 -25.85 -2.35 3.24
C LEU A 175 -26.08 -1.55 1.94
N ALA A 176 -25.47 -1.97 0.84
CA ALA A 176 -25.54 -1.31 -0.47
C ALA A 176 -26.76 -1.69 -1.32
N LEU A 177 -27.64 -2.60 -0.86
CA LEU A 177 -28.79 -3.04 -1.66
C LEU A 177 -30.00 -2.13 -1.41
N ASN A 178 -30.77 -1.84 -2.46
CA ASN A 178 -32.03 -1.10 -2.36
C ASN A 178 -32.89 -1.69 -1.24
N PRO A 179 -33.36 -0.88 -0.27
CA PRO A 179 -34.08 -1.38 0.90
C PRO A 179 -35.44 -2.01 0.54
N THR A 180 -35.92 -1.75 -0.68
CA THR A 180 -37.17 -2.27 -1.24
C THR A 180 -36.99 -3.59 -2.00
N SER A 181 -35.75 -4.00 -2.33
CA SER A 181 -35.51 -5.30 -2.98
C SER A 181 -35.71 -6.43 -1.97
N PRO A 182 -36.42 -7.51 -2.33
CA PRO A 182 -36.49 -8.71 -1.50
C PRO A 182 -35.09 -9.26 -1.24
N ARG A 183 -34.87 -9.81 -0.03
CA ARG A 183 -33.59 -10.46 0.30
C ARG A 183 -33.46 -11.78 -0.45
N ASP A 184 -32.26 -12.05 -0.95
CA ASP A 184 -31.93 -13.35 -1.55
C ASP A 184 -32.10 -14.46 -0.51
N ILE A 185 -32.48 -15.66 -0.94
CA ILE A 185 -32.59 -16.86 -0.10
C ILE A 185 -31.43 -17.79 -0.42
N ILE A 186 -30.80 -18.32 0.62
CA ILE A 186 -29.78 -19.35 0.50
C ILE A 186 -30.41 -20.67 0.92
N VAL A 187 -30.39 -21.62 -0.01
CA VAL A 187 -30.94 -22.97 0.16
C VAL A 187 -29.80 -23.97 0.07
N ARG A 188 -29.66 -24.85 1.04
CA ARG A 188 -28.73 -25.98 0.99
C ARG A 188 -29.51 -27.25 0.71
N MET A 189 -29.25 -27.83 -0.46
CA MET A 189 -29.84 -29.12 -0.85
C MET A 189 -29.10 -30.26 -0.14
N GLN A 190 -29.77 -31.39 0.09
CA GLN A 190 -29.09 -32.60 0.53
C GLN A 190 -28.35 -33.28 -0.62
N HIS A 191 -28.98 -33.36 -1.79
CA HIS A 191 -28.47 -34.09 -2.95
C HIS A 191 -27.88 -33.16 -4.03
N PHE A 192 -26.57 -33.31 -4.31
CA PHE A 192 -25.88 -32.51 -5.33
C PHE A 192 -26.42 -32.73 -6.75
N ALA A 193 -26.77 -33.97 -7.09
CA ALA A 193 -27.33 -34.30 -8.40
C ALA A 193 -28.68 -33.59 -8.64
N THR A 194 -29.58 -33.62 -7.65
CA THR A 194 -30.87 -32.91 -7.72
C THR A 194 -30.65 -31.40 -7.84
N LYS A 195 -29.74 -30.84 -7.05
CA LYS A 195 -29.38 -29.43 -7.12
C LYS A 195 -28.92 -29.03 -8.54
N GLU A 196 -28.09 -29.84 -9.21
CA GLU A 196 -27.67 -29.56 -10.59
C GLU A 196 -28.84 -29.66 -11.59
N LYS A 197 -29.74 -30.63 -11.43
CA LYS A 197 -30.97 -30.74 -12.25
C LYS A 197 -31.87 -29.51 -12.09
N ILE A 198 -32.12 -29.06 -10.86
CA ILE A 198 -32.89 -27.82 -10.58
C ILE A 198 -32.21 -26.61 -11.24
N MET A 199 -30.90 -26.46 -11.07
CA MET A 199 -30.15 -25.37 -11.67
C MET A 199 -30.17 -25.39 -13.21
N ALA A 200 -30.20 -26.57 -13.82
CA ALA A 200 -30.33 -26.70 -15.28
C ALA A 200 -31.74 -26.34 -15.76
N ALA A 201 -32.77 -26.87 -15.11
CA ALA A 201 -34.17 -26.61 -15.45
C ALA A 201 -34.52 -25.11 -15.33
N THR A 202 -34.08 -24.45 -14.25
CA THR A 202 -34.34 -23.02 -14.02
C THR A 202 -33.59 -22.09 -14.98
N ARG A 203 -32.47 -22.51 -15.57
CA ARG A 203 -31.79 -21.77 -16.65
C ARG A 203 -32.56 -21.85 -17.97
N ALA A 204 -33.22 -22.97 -18.23
CA ALA A 204 -34.04 -23.15 -19.42
C ALA A 204 -35.38 -22.41 -19.29
N SER A 205 -36.03 -22.51 -18.13
CA SER A 205 -37.30 -21.84 -17.84
C SER A 205 -37.31 -21.30 -16.41
N PRO A 206 -37.08 -19.99 -16.22
CA PRO A 206 -37.16 -19.35 -14.91
C PRO A 206 -38.56 -19.49 -14.30
N PRO A 207 -38.70 -20.08 -13.10
CA PRO A 207 -40.01 -20.30 -12.50
C PRO A 207 -40.58 -18.98 -11.97
N LYS A 208 -41.91 -18.92 -11.89
CA LYS A 208 -42.64 -17.78 -11.34
C LYS A 208 -43.22 -18.12 -9.97
N TYR A 209 -43.28 -17.12 -9.11
CA TYR A 209 -43.98 -17.16 -7.83
C TYR A 209 -44.87 -15.92 -7.73
N GLY A 210 -46.19 -16.12 -7.83
CA GLY A 210 -47.13 -15.02 -8.04
C GLY A 210 -46.77 -14.20 -9.28
N ALA A 211 -46.59 -12.89 -9.11
CA ALA A 211 -46.17 -11.98 -10.18
C ALA A 211 -44.63 -11.93 -10.38
N SER A 212 -43.84 -12.53 -9.49
CA SER A 212 -42.38 -12.43 -9.50
C SER A 212 -41.73 -13.57 -10.30
N THR A 213 -40.80 -13.24 -11.19
CA THR A 213 -39.93 -14.23 -11.84
C THR A 213 -38.70 -14.47 -10.97
N LEU A 214 -38.49 -15.72 -10.56
CA LEU A 214 -37.40 -16.09 -9.67
C LEU A 214 -36.13 -16.35 -10.48
N THR A 215 -34.99 -15.94 -9.93
CA THR A 215 -33.67 -16.18 -10.55
C THR A 215 -32.78 -17.00 -9.64
N PHE A 216 -32.14 -18.01 -10.22
CA PHE A 216 -31.39 -19.04 -9.53
C PHE A 216 -29.90 -18.91 -9.86
N PHE A 217 -29.07 -18.84 -8.81
CA PHE A 217 -27.62 -18.73 -8.93
C PHE A 217 -26.94 -19.79 -8.08
N GLN A 218 -25.72 -20.16 -8.49
CA GLN A 218 -24.80 -20.84 -7.60
C GLN A 218 -24.43 -19.90 -6.45
N ASP A 219 -24.47 -20.40 -5.21
CA ASP A 219 -23.84 -19.69 -4.09
C ASP A 219 -22.32 -19.87 -4.19
N LEU A 220 -21.61 -18.78 -4.47
CA LEU A 220 -20.16 -18.73 -4.65
C LEU A 220 -19.52 -17.87 -3.58
N ALA A 221 -18.25 -18.15 -3.27
CA ALA A 221 -17.47 -17.29 -2.40
C ALA A 221 -17.36 -15.86 -2.97
N LEU A 222 -17.28 -14.88 -2.07
CA LEU A 222 -17.19 -13.47 -2.46
C LEU A 222 -15.91 -13.16 -3.24
N SER A 223 -14.78 -13.81 -2.91
CA SER A 223 -13.53 -13.74 -3.68
C SER A 223 -13.74 -14.19 -5.14
N THR A 224 -14.40 -15.33 -5.34
CA THR A 224 -14.75 -15.85 -6.68
C THR A 224 -15.64 -14.88 -7.44
N LEU A 225 -16.66 -14.32 -6.80
CA LEU A 225 -17.55 -13.33 -7.42
C LEU A 225 -16.79 -12.06 -7.83
N LYS A 226 -15.85 -11.58 -7.00
CA LYS A 226 -14.96 -10.47 -7.35
C LYS A 226 -14.09 -10.80 -8.57
N LYS A 227 -13.42 -11.96 -8.57
CA LYS A 227 -12.61 -12.43 -9.70
C LYS A 227 -13.45 -12.48 -10.99
N ARG A 228 -14.66 -13.04 -10.96
CA ARG A 228 -15.59 -13.08 -12.12
C ARG A 228 -16.03 -11.69 -12.58
N ARG A 229 -16.30 -10.77 -11.64
CA ARG A 229 -16.66 -9.39 -11.95
C ARG A 229 -15.52 -8.66 -12.67
N ASN A 230 -14.28 -8.88 -12.24
CA ASN A 230 -13.10 -8.30 -12.88
C ASN A 230 -12.89 -8.84 -14.30
N LEU A 231 -13.29 -10.09 -14.56
CA LEU A 231 -13.28 -10.68 -15.90
C LEU A 231 -14.47 -10.27 -16.79
N LYS A 232 -15.36 -9.38 -16.34
CA LYS A 232 -16.52 -8.96 -17.13
C LYS A 232 -16.13 -8.41 -18.52
N PRO A 233 -15.14 -7.51 -18.66
CA PRO A 233 -14.71 -7.03 -19.98
C PRO A 233 -14.28 -8.18 -20.91
N LEU A 234 -13.51 -9.15 -20.39
CA LEU A 234 -13.08 -10.33 -21.13
C LEU A 234 -14.28 -11.19 -21.58
N THR A 235 -15.22 -11.49 -20.68
CA THR A 235 -16.41 -12.29 -21.03
C THR A 235 -17.31 -11.59 -22.06
N MET A 236 -17.37 -10.25 -22.03
CA MET A 236 -18.10 -9.47 -23.03
C MET A 236 -17.41 -9.54 -24.39
N ALA A 237 -16.07 -9.43 -24.41
CA ALA A 237 -15.28 -9.57 -25.64
C ALA A 237 -15.41 -10.98 -26.26
N LEU A 238 -15.34 -12.04 -25.44
CA LEU A 238 -15.57 -13.42 -25.88
C LEU A 238 -16.95 -13.58 -26.53
N THR A 239 -17.99 -13.09 -25.85
CA THR A 239 -19.38 -13.15 -26.35
C THR A 239 -19.53 -12.37 -27.66
N LYS A 240 -18.94 -11.18 -27.77
CA LYS A 240 -18.96 -10.37 -29.00
C LYS A 240 -18.28 -11.08 -30.18
N LYS A 241 -17.24 -11.87 -29.91
CA LYS A 241 -16.55 -12.69 -30.92
C LYS A 241 -17.27 -14.03 -31.22
N GLY A 242 -18.39 -14.31 -30.55
CA GLY A 242 -19.13 -15.57 -30.71
C GLY A 242 -18.48 -16.77 -30.02
N LEU A 243 -17.48 -16.55 -29.16
CA LEU A 243 -16.80 -17.62 -28.43
C LEU A 243 -17.60 -17.98 -27.18
N LYS A 244 -18.00 -19.25 -27.09
CA LYS A 244 -18.65 -19.80 -25.89
C LYS A 244 -17.60 -20.04 -24.81
N TYR A 245 -17.92 -19.62 -23.59
CA TYR A 245 -17.09 -19.86 -22.42
C TYR A 245 -17.86 -20.59 -21.32
N ARG A 246 -17.14 -21.24 -20.41
CA ARG A 246 -17.68 -21.92 -19.24
C ARG A 246 -16.89 -21.55 -18.00
N TRP A 247 -17.58 -21.43 -16.87
CA TRP A 247 -16.95 -21.26 -15.57
C TRP A 247 -16.68 -22.63 -14.95
N GLY A 248 -15.43 -22.90 -14.61
CA GLY A 248 -15.02 -24.06 -13.82
C GLY A 248 -15.00 -23.76 -12.32
N HIS A 249 -15.08 -24.81 -11.50
CA HIS A 249 -14.99 -24.74 -10.05
C HIS A 249 -13.52 -24.82 -9.56
N PRO A 250 -13.13 -24.09 -8.50
CA PRO A 250 -13.89 -23.00 -7.87
C PRO A 250 -13.90 -21.72 -8.74
N PHE A 251 -12.76 -21.41 -9.37
CA PHE A 251 -12.60 -20.32 -10.33
C PHE A 251 -11.69 -20.75 -11.48
N LYS A 252 -12.26 -20.96 -12.66
CA LYS A 252 -11.54 -21.09 -13.94
C LYS A 252 -12.44 -20.55 -15.05
N LEU A 253 -11.89 -19.87 -16.05
CA LEU A 253 -12.62 -19.52 -17.27
C LEU A 253 -12.11 -20.39 -18.41
N GLN A 254 -13.00 -21.19 -18.99
CA GLN A 254 -12.66 -22.14 -20.05
C GLN A 254 -13.30 -21.70 -21.37
N VAL A 255 -12.51 -21.68 -22.44
CA VAL A 255 -12.96 -21.34 -23.80
C VAL A 255 -12.43 -22.42 -24.73
N ARG A 256 -13.29 -22.93 -25.62
CA ARG A 256 -12.88 -23.84 -26.69
C ARG A 256 -12.76 -23.06 -27.99
N LEU A 257 -11.60 -23.11 -28.62
CA LEU A 257 -11.32 -22.48 -29.92
C LEU A 257 -10.79 -23.56 -30.87
N GLY A 258 -11.61 -23.96 -31.84
CA GLY A 258 -11.32 -25.16 -32.65
C GLY A 258 -11.23 -26.40 -31.76
N ASP A 259 -10.12 -27.14 -31.87
CA ASP A 259 -9.83 -28.34 -31.07
C ASP A 259 -9.04 -28.06 -29.78
N GLN A 260 -8.72 -26.79 -29.49
CA GLN A 260 -7.95 -26.41 -28.31
C GLN A 260 -8.84 -25.85 -27.20
N ASP A 261 -8.63 -26.35 -25.99
CA ASP A 261 -9.23 -25.84 -24.76
C ASP A 261 -8.25 -24.88 -24.07
N HIS A 262 -8.64 -23.61 -23.96
CA HIS A 262 -7.90 -22.59 -23.23
C HIS A 262 -8.53 -22.40 -21.86
N VAL A 263 -7.69 -22.35 -20.81
CA VAL A 263 -8.13 -22.18 -19.42
C VAL A 263 -7.38 -21.04 -18.77
N LEU A 264 -8.12 -20.10 -18.19
CA LEU A 264 -7.58 -19.04 -17.34
C LEU A 264 -7.80 -19.40 -15.87
N HIS A 265 -6.70 -19.44 -15.12
CA HIS A 265 -6.68 -19.80 -13.71
C HIS A 265 -6.66 -18.56 -12.80
N HIS A 266 -5.91 -17.53 -13.19
CA HIS A 266 -5.79 -16.31 -12.41
C HIS A 266 -6.22 -15.07 -13.21
N PRO A 267 -6.95 -14.10 -12.63
CA PRO A 267 -7.28 -12.85 -13.33
C PRO A 267 -6.07 -12.04 -13.82
N ALA A 268 -4.89 -12.27 -13.24
CA ALA A 268 -3.64 -11.63 -13.69
C ALA A 268 -3.22 -12.09 -15.11
N GLU A 269 -3.59 -13.31 -15.51
CA GLU A 269 -3.29 -13.90 -16.83
C GLU A 269 -4.27 -13.42 -17.91
N MET A 270 -5.15 -12.44 -17.61
CA MET A 270 -6.23 -12.02 -18.49
C MET A 270 -5.72 -11.47 -19.83
N GLU A 271 -4.65 -10.70 -19.83
CA GLU A 271 -4.08 -10.09 -21.04
C GLU A 271 -3.47 -11.14 -21.96
N ASP A 272 -2.68 -12.06 -21.40
CA ASP A 272 -2.07 -13.18 -22.13
C ASP A 272 -3.14 -14.11 -22.70
N PHE A 273 -4.16 -14.42 -21.89
CA PHE A 273 -5.29 -15.25 -22.29
C PHE A 273 -6.13 -14.60 -23.40
N ALA A 274 -6.39 -13.29 -23.32
CA ALA A 274 -7.09 -12.57 -24.37
C ALA A 274 -6.29 -12.58 -25.68
N THR A 275 -4.98 -12.34 -25.59
CA THR A 275 -4.07 -12.36 -26.73
C THR A 275 -4.04 -13.74 -27.40
N ALA A 276 -3.95 -14.82 -26.62
CA ALA A 276 -4.00 -16.20 -27.13
C ALA A 276 -5.31 -16.51 -27.88
N LEU A 277 -6.42 -15.86 -27.51
CA LEU A 277 -7.71 -15.99 -28.19
C LEU A 277 -7.92 -14.97 -29.32
N GLY A 278 -6.88 -14.21 -29.68
CA GLY A 278 -6.95 -13.15 -30.69
C GLY A 278 -7.94 -12.04 -30.33
N LEU A 279 -7.99 -11.67 -29.05
CA LEU A 279 -8.80 -10.58 -28.51
C LEU A 279 -7.86 -9.45 -28.07
N HIS A 280 -8.09 -8.24 -28.60
CA HIS A 280 -7.50 -7.02 -28.07
C HIS A 280 -8.50 -6.36 -27.12
N LEU A 281 -8.27 -6.52 -25.81
CA LEU A 281 -9.05 -5.79 -24.82
C LEU A 281 -8.66 -4.32 -24.92
N LEU A 282 -9.62 -3.44 -25.22
CA LEU A 282 -9.41 -2.00 -25.10
C LEU A 282 -9.08 -1.72 -23.63
N THR A 283 -7.82 -1.39 -23.34
CA THR A 283 -7.31 -0.99 -22.03
C THR A 283 -7.84 0.39 -21.66
N GLY A 284 -9.16 0.48 -21.49
CA GLY A 284 -9.87 1.62 -20.95
C GLY A 284 -10.01 1.51 -19.44
N MET A 285 -8.89 1.43 -18.72
CA MET A 285 -8.74 1.81 -17.32
C MET A 285 -7.24 1.83 -17.04
N GLN A 286 -6.71 3.06 -17.05
CA GLN A 286 -5.31 3.39 -16.97
C GLN A 286 -4.63 2.79 -15.73
N ALA A 287 -3.32 2.62 -15.87
CA ALA A 287 -2.32 2.12 -14.93
C ALA A 287 -2.26 2.76 -13.53
N ALA A 288 -3.26 3.52 -13.09
CA ALA A 288 -3.27 4.20 -11.78
C ALA A 288 -3.44 3.21 -10.60
N ASP A 289 -4.14 2.09 -10.78
CA ASP A 289 -4.39 1.13 -9.69
C ASP A 289 -3.31 0.04 -9.55
N ARG A 290 -2.44 -0.16 -10.55
CA ARG A 290 -1.34 -1.14 -10.46
C ARG A 290 -0.25 -0.66 -9.48
N TYR A 291 -0.10 0.65 -9.27
CA TYR A 291 0.85 1.20 -8.31
C TYR A 291 0.41 1.07 -6.85
N ASN A 292 -0.91 1.04 -6.58
CA ASN A 292 -1.43 1.09 -5.22
C ASN A 292 -1.59 -0.30 -4.56
N THR A 293 -1.46 -1.37 -5.33
CA THR A 293 -1.48 -2.75 -4.81
C THR A 293 -0.06 -3.29 -4.56
N ALA A 294 0.95 -2.75 -5.25
CA ALA A 294 2.35 -3.19 -5.13
C ALA A 294 3.19 -2.34 -4.16
N HIS A 295 2.74 -1.14 -3.80
CA HIS A 295 3.45 -0.28 -2.85
C HIS A 295 2.51 0.07 -1.71
N GLY A 296 2.76 -0.52 -0.53
CA GLY A 296 2.22 -0.08 0.75
C GLY A 296 2.73 1.33 1.09
N GLY A 297 2.28 2.33 0.34
CA GLY A 297 2.54 3.74 0.52
C GLY A 297 1.53 4.32 1.48
N ASN A 298 1.92 4.39 2.75
CA ASN A 298 1.18 5.01 3.84
C ASN A 298 1.05 6.53 3.62
N HIS A 299 0.13 6.99 2.76
CA HIS A 299 -0.22 8.41 2.70
C HIS A 299 -1.30 8.74 3.70
N ARG A 300 -0.84 8.92 4.94
CA ARG A 300 -1.53 9.70 5.96
C ARG A 300 -1.74 11.11 5.40
N ALA A 301 -2.95 11.39 4.91
CA ALA A 301 -3.36 12.76 4.63
C ALA A 301 -3.11 13.58 5.90
N ALA A 302 -2.25 14.59 5.78
CA ALA A 302 -1.96 15.53 6.85
C ALA A 302 -3.28 16.18 7.29
N GLN A 303 -3.74 15.83 8.49
CA GLN A 303 -4.75 16.63 9.19
C GLN A 303 -4.09 17.96 9.56
N PRO A 304 -4.71 19.11 9.24
CA PRO A 304 -4.21 20.39 9.72
C PRO A 304 -4.29 20.45 11.26
N PRO A 305 -3.40 21.22 11.92
CA PRO A 305 -3.32 21.24 13.37
C PRO A 305 -4.63 21.70 14.00
N ARG A 306 -5.08 20.89 14.98
CA ARG A 306 -6.22 21.15 15.85
C ARG A 306 -5.93 22.37 16.72
N ASN A 307 -6.38 23.55 16.29
CA ASN A 307 -6.40 24.74 17.13
C ASN A 307 -7.21 24.46 18.40
N GLN A 308 -6.54 24.59 19.55
CA GLN A 308 -7.17 24.59 20.85
C GLN A 308 -7.94 25.90 21.07
N ALA A 309 -8.97 25.81 21.91
CA ALA A 309 -9.67 26.88 22.62
C ALA A 309 -10.71 27.72 21.84
N LYS A 310 -11.98 27.26 21.88
CA LYS A 310 -13.09 28.10 22.34
C LYS A 310 -13.95 27.30 23.32
N LYS A 311 -13.94 27.73 24.58
CA LYS A 311 -14.75 27.21 25.69
C LYS A 311 -16.23 27.33 25.32
N ARG A 312 -16.98 26.23 25.44
CA ARG A 312 -18.46 26.28 25.53
C ARG A 312 -18.84 26.94 26.87
N PRO A 313 -19.77 27.90 26.91
CA PRO A 313 -20.36 28.34 28.17
C PRO A 313 -21.36 27.26 28.67
N PRO A 314 -21.56 27.15 30.00
CA PRO A 314 -22.52 26.21 30.59
C PRO A 314 -23.97 26.66 30.35
N PRO A 315 -24.94 25.73 30.41
CA PRO A 315 -26.36 26.05 30.25
C PRO A 315 -26.86 26.86 31.45
N GLN A 316 -27.47 28.00 31.19
CA GLN A 316 -28.23 28.75 32.19
C GLN A 316 -29.59 28.08 32.39
N ALA A 317 -29.91 27.82 33.66
CA ALA A 317 -31.24 27.48 34.11
C ALA A 317 -32.05 28.78 34.18
N GLU A 318 -33.17 28.85 33.47
CA GLU A 318 -34.22 29.83 33.73
C GLU A 318 -35.49 29.07 34.11
N ASN A 319 -35.78 29.11 35.41
CA ASN A 319 -37.13 29.03 35.94
C ASN A 319 -37.84 30.34 35.62
N THR A 320 -39.01 30.29 35.01
CA THR A 320 -40.10 31.22 35.31
C THR A 320 -41.44 30.48 35.25
N GLU A 321 -42.12 30.53 36.39
CA GLU A 321 -43.51 30.11 36.60
C GLU A 321 -44.49 31.13 35.99
N SER A 322 -45.75 30.67 35.86
CA SER A 322 -47.00 31.45 35.83
C SER A 322 -47.31 32.19 34.50
N THR A 323 -48.52 32.18 33.92
CA THR A 323 -49.89 32.16 34.49
C THR A 323 -50.92 31.95 33.37
N ALA A 324 -52.08 31.36 33.70
CA ALA A 324 -53.45 31.56 33.16
C ALA A 324 -53.64 31.73 31.63
N THR A 325 -54.48 30.93 30.95
CA THR A 325 -55.94 30.79 31.14
C THR A 325 -56.40 29.57 30.35
#